data_AF-A0A6I5ZWN6-F1
#
_entry.id   AF-A0A6I5ZWN6-F1
#
_cell.length_a   1.000
_cell.length_b   1.000
_cell.length_c   1.000
_cell.angle_alpha   90.00
_cell.angle_beta   90.00
_cell.angle_gamma   90.00
#
_symmetry.space_group_name_H-M   'P 1'
#
loop_
_entity.id
_entity.type
_entity.pdbx_description
1 polymer ?
#
loop_
_entity_poly.entity_id
_entity_poly.type
_entity_poly.pdbx_seq_one_letter_code
_entity_poly.pdbx_strand_id
1 'polypeptide(L)'
;MPRSDGLSRCSTAAKNASASRCITVAASRTRTASTRRCARSPRPSTPPSSPSPPTADAPARTGDRGTKPARTRGGDGYARPDRPAGTPDRCTPRGTATGETHVTTTSSAPARTRPPRGRDRVLLVVVVFLAVSAVASALLAAVQESTGLPADVLVLTQLATAFGAVATWLLWRGRLVLPPVRRRGLRAPLLASLAVAGVVAAVLVVAQTVWDAWPPLDPGALGAPLVVVLAAQLLGAAGEEVGWRGLVQPLLETRLPVLGAAVVTGLLFGLGHVHVLAAGPVVYALFLVSAVGLSVALAYVTTGRSVVQRVVLGTVLHWLVNVVLLVGFSGGDASVRWTASTAVATVVAGAGCALVAARAARRAAPTPA
;
A
#
# COMPACT_ATOMS: atom_id res chain seq x y z
N MET A 1 -10.18 -55.38 -38.59
CA MET A 1 -9.75 -54.02 -38.19
C MET A 1 -10.65 -53.55 -37.05
N PRO A 2 -10.16 -53.38 -35.81
CA PRO A 2 -11.00 -53.04 -34.68
C PRO A 2 -11.15 -51.52 -34.51
N ARG A 3 -12.35 -51.10 -34.11
CA ARG A 3 -12.71 -49.74 -33.68
C ARG A 3 -12.15 -49.49 -32.29
N SER A 4 -11.53 -48.34 -32.09
CA SER A 4 -11.06 -47.85 -30.79
C SER A 4 -12.11 -46.92 -30.18
N ASP A 5 -12.72 -47.36 -29.08
CA ASP A 5 -13.58 -46.57 -28.22
C ASP A 5 -12.73 -45.59 -27.37
N GLY A 6 -13.00 -44.29 -27.55
CA GLY A 6 -12.28 -43.19 -26.91
C GLY A 6 -12.87 -42.80 -25.55
N LEU A 7 -12.30 -43.42 -24.51
CA LEU A 7 -12.06 -42.95 -23.13
C LEU A 7 -12.90 -41.78 -22.58
N SER A 8 -13.77 -42.17 -21.67
CA SER A 8 -14.45 -41.38 -20.64
C SER A 8 -13.46 -40.53 -19.81
N ARG A 9 -13.81 -39.25 -19.60
CA ARG A 9 -13.08 -38.32 -18.74
C ARG A 9 -13.33 -38.65 -17.27
N CYS A 10 -12.30 -39.16 -16.58
CA CYS A 10 -12.29 -39.21 -15.13
C CYS A 10 -12.15 -37.80 -14.53
N SER A 11 -13.25 -37.35 -13.94
CA SER A 11 -13.31 -36.26 -12.96
C SER A 11 -12.34 -36.54 -11.81
N THR A 12 -11.36 -35.67 -11.59
CA THR A 12 -10.50 -35.66 -10.40
C THR A 12 -11.12 -34.78 -9.33
N ALA A 13 -12.27 -35.22 -8.82
CA ALA A 13 -12.74 -34.83 -7.50
C ALA A 13 -12.11 -35.79 -6.46
N ALA A 14 -11.85 -35.26 -5.27
CA ALA A 14 -11.38 -35.95 -4.07
C ALA A 14 -9.85 -36.19 -3.97
N LYS A 15 -9.20 -35.34 -3.18
CA LYS A 15 -8.17 -35.73 -2.21
C LYS A 15 -7.93 -34.56 -1.25
N ASN A 16 -8.58 -34.61 -0.08
CA ASN A 16 -8.04 -34.14 1.20
C ASN A 16 -9.02 -34.54 2.30
N ALA A 17 -8.81 -35.73 2.86
CA ALA A 17 -9.43 -36.18 4.09
C ALA A 17 -8.33 -36.53 5.09
N SER A 18 -8.62 -36.22 6.37
CA SER A 18 -7.95 -36.67 7.59
C SER A 18 -6.77 -35.86 8.11
N ALA A 19 -7.01 -35.05 9.15
CA ALA A 19 -6.56 -35.38 10.52
C ALA A 19 -7.05 -34.32 11.52
N SER A 20 -8.26 -34.51 12.06
CA SER A 20 -8.76 -33.74 13.21
C SER A 20 -8.23 -34.36 14.51
N ARG A 21 -7.45 -33.61 15.30
CA ARG A 21 -7.21 -33.89 16.72
C ARG A 21 -7.91 -32.83 17.56
N CYS A 22 -8.85 -33.27 18.39
CA CYS A 22 -9.45 -32.48 19.46
C CYS A 22 -8.39 -31.98 20.44
N ILE A 23 -8.42 -30.68 20.73
CA ILE A 23 -7.79 -30.12 21.92
C ILE A 23 -8.87 -29.32 22.67
N THR A 24 -9.27 -29.87 23.82
CA THR A 24 -10.08 -29.22 24.84
C THR A 24 -9.17 -28.32 25.68
N VAL A 25 -9.45 -27.02 25.78
CA VAL A 25 -8.84 -26.16 26.81
C VAL A 25 -9.94 -25.41 27.56
N ALA A 26 -9.95 -25.65 28.86
CA ALA A 26 -10.82 -25.01 29.84
C ALA A 26 -10.30 -23.61 30.24
N ALA A 27 -11.27 -22.71 30.42
CA ALA A 27 -11.36 -21.51 31.25
C ALA A 27 -10.12 -20.83 31.86
N SER A 28 -10.11 -19.47 31.79
CA SER A 28 -9.95 -18.66 33.01
C SER A 28 -10.54 -17.25 32.84
N ARG A 29 -11.51 -16.90 33.69
CA ARG A 29 -11.99 -15.54 33.94
C ARG A 29 -10.97 -14.79 34.80
N THR A 30 -10.58 -13.57 34.43
CA THR A 30 -9.96 -12.63 35.37
C THR A 30 -10.33 -11.18 35.10
N ARG A 31 -11.10 -10.65 36.05
CA ARG A 31 -11.11 -9.32 36.70
C ARG A 31 -10.89 -8.05 35.87
N THR A 32 -11.97 -7.28 35.87
CA THR A 32 -12.10 -5.84 35.66
C THR A 32 -11.17 -5.02 36.56
N ALA A 33 -10.39 -4.13 35.96
CA ALA A 33 -9.66 -3.07 36.66
C ALA A 33 -10.26 -1.70 36.30
N SER A 34 -10.80 -1.06 37.34
CA SER A 34 -11.34 0.30 37.38
C SER A 34 -10.24 1.34 37.11
N THR A 35 -10.42 2.18 36.09
CA THR A 35 -9.58 3.35 35.85
C THR A 35 -10.25 4.61 36.39
N ARG A 36 -9.68 5.16 37.47
CA ARG A 36 -9.97 6.50 37.99
C ARG A 36 -9.70 7.57 36.92
N ARG A 37 -10.70 8.41 36.63
CA ARG A 37 -10.56 9.62 35.81
C ARG A 37 -9.95 10.73 36.67
N CYS A 38 -8.77 11.23 36.29
CA CYS A 38 -8.30 12.53 36.74
C CYS A 38 -9.01 13.63 35.95
N ALA A 39 -9.57 14.59 36.69
CA ALA A 39 -10.23 15.78 36.17
C ALA A 39 -9.26 16.62 35.33
N ARG A 40 -9.71 17.05 34.14
CA ARG A 40 -9.03 18.05 33.31
C ARG A 40 -9.51 19.44 33.74
N SER A 41 -8.56 20.34 33.98
CA SER A 41 -8.82 21.76 34.22
C SER A 41 -9.50 22.45 33.03
N PRO A 42 -10.30 23.51 33.26
CA PRO A 42 -11.04 24.21 32.21
C PRO A 42 -10.09 24.97 31.27
N ARG A 43 -10.39 24.96 29.98
CA ARG A 43 -9.73 25.85 28.99
C ARG A 43 -10.28 27.27 29.12
N PRO A 44 -9.46 28.32 28.89
CA PRO A 44 -9.94 29.69 28.78
C PRO A 44 -10.81 29.85 27.52
N SER A 45 -11.92 30.56 27.69
CA SER A 45 -12.87 30.97 26.67
C SER A 45 -12.25 31.93 25.65
N THR A 46 -12.35 31.60 24.36
CA THR A 46 -12.10 32.52 23.25
C THR A 46 -13.23 33.54 23.12
N PRO A 47 -12.93 34.83 22.86
CA PRO A 47 -13.95 35.85 22.66
C PRO A 47 -14.66 35.70 21.29
N PRO A 48 -15.90 36.21 21.18
CA PRO A 48 -16.73 36.05 19.98
C PRO A 48 -16.22 36.88 18.80
N SER A 49 -16.21 36.25 17.63
CA SER A 49 -15.96 36.85 16.32
C SER A 49 -17.13 37.71 15.86
N SER A 50 -16.84 38.94 15.44
CA SER A 50 -17.77 39.90 14.84
C SER A 50 -18.40 39.38 13.53
N PRO A 51 -19.66 39.76 13.23
CA PRO A 51 -20.34 39.32 12.01
C PRO A 51 -19.83 40.06 10.76
N SER A 52 -19.65 39.32 9.67
CA SER A 52 -19.36 39.86 8.33
C SER A 52 -20.62 40.46 7.69
N PRO A 53 -20.50 41.51 6.87
CA PRO A 53 -21.62 42.14 6.17
C PRO A 53 -22.12 41.31 4.97
N PRO A 54 -23.38 41.49 4.55
CA PRO A 54 -24.01 40.72 3.47
C PRO A 54 -23.47 41.13 2.09
N THR A 55 -23.11 40.13 1.28
CA THR A 55 -22.84 40.27 -0.16
C THR A 55 -24.14 40.37 -0.94
N ALA A 56 -24.26 41.42 -1.74
CA ALA A 56 -25.38 41.72 -2.62
C ALA A 56 -25.44 40.79 -3.86
N ASP A 57 -26.67 40.68 -4.37
CA ASP A 57 -27.13 39.85 -5.47
C ASP A 57 -26.43 40.11 -6.81
N ALA A 58 -26.19 39.02 -7.57
CA ALA A 58 -25.79 39.07 -8.97
C ALA A 58 -26.99 38.74 -9.86
N PRO A 59 -27.29 39.53 -10.91
CA PRO A 59 -28.34 39.21 -11.85
C PRO A 59 -27.85 38.30 -12.98
N ALA A 60 -28.77 37.45 -13.42
CA ALA A 60 -28.65 36.58 -14.59
C ALA A 60 -28.44 37.39 -15.89
N ARG A 61 -27.60 36.88 -16.78
CA ARG A 61 -27.53 37.32 -18.18
C ARG A 61 -27.57 36.13 -19.13
N THR A 62 -28.65 36.11 -19.89
CA THR A 62 -28.97 35.31 -21.08
C THR A 62 -28.43 35.95 -22.36
N GLY A 63 -28.11 35.13 -23.36
CA GLY A 63 -27.88 35.50 -24.78
C GLY A 63 -26.52 36.17 -25.04
N ASP A 64 -25.88 36.06 -26.21
CA ASP A 64 -26.33 35.71 -27.55
C ASP A 64 -25.10 35.40 -28.43
N ARG A 65 -25.35 34.75 -29.58
CA ARG A 65 -24.41 34.40 -30.65
C ARG A 65 -23.80 35.65 -31.29
N GLY A 66 -22.56 35.55 -31.76
CA GLY A 66 -21.97 36.56 -32.63
C GLY A 66 -20.58 36.18 -33.16
N THR A 67 -20.50 36.11 -34.47
CA THR A 67 -19.35 35.76 -35.33
C THR A 67 -18.15 36.72 -35.25
N LYS A 68 -16.94 36.17 -35.52
CA LYS A 68 -15.67 36.72 -36.13
C LYS A 68 -15.63 38.21 -36.60
N PRO A 69 -14.45 38.88 -36.80
CA PRO A 69 -13.06 38.37 -36.96
C PRO A 69 -11.88 39.27 -36.40
N ALA A 70 -10.66 38.70 -36.48
CA ALA A 70 -9.34 39.26 -36.86
C ALA A 70 -8.69 40.54 -36.26
N ARG A 71 -7.37 40.39 -36.00
CA ARG A 71 -6.27 41.40 -35.84
C ARG A 71 -6.38 42.28 -34.56
N THR A 72 -5.33 42.63 -33.83
CA THR A 72 -3.99 43.13 -34.21
C THR A 72 -2.93 42.89 -33.12
N ARG A 73 -1.69 43.03 -33.57
CA ARG A 73 -0.40 43.12 -32.88
C ARG A 73 -0.27 44.46 -32.13
N GLY A 74 0.47 44.48 -31.02
CA GLY A 74 0.84 45.67 -30.22
C GLY A 74 0.60 45.34 -28.75
N GLY A 75 1.58 45.34 -27.85
CA GLY A 75 2.58 46.36 -27.61
C GLY A 75 2.40 46.79 -26.15
N ASP A 76 3.51 47.07 -25.47
CA ASP A 76 3.58 47.88 -24.25
C ASP A 76 3.47 47.17 -22.89
N GLY A 77 4.66 46.92 -22.32
CA GLY A 77 5.14 47.77 -21.23
C GLY A 77 4.32 47.77 -19.94
N TYR A 78 4.58 46.80 -19.06
CA TYR A 78 4.31 46.98 -17.64
C TYR A 78 5.59 47.34 -16.90
N ALA A 79 5.72 48.64 -16.65
CA ALA A 79 6.63 49.20 -15.66
C ALA A 79 6.27 48.66 -14.27
N ARG A 80 7.30 48.22 -13.55
CA ARG A 80 7.24 47.69 -12.20
C ARG A 80 7.44 48.87 -11.24
N PRO A 81 6.52 49.13 -10.28
CA PRO A 81 6.74 50.21 -9.33
C PRO A 81 7.77 49.82 -8.27
N ASP A 82 8.67 50.77 -8.01
CA ASP A 82 9.71 50.74 -7.00
C ASP A 82 9.16 50.48 -5.60
N ARG A 83 9.83 49.58 -4.86
CA ARG A 83 9.67 49.45 -3.41
C ARG A 83 10.68 50.38 -2.72
N PRO A 84 10.25 51.25 -1.81
CA PRO A 84 11.18 52.00 -0.98
C PRO A 84 11.86 51.08 0.04
N ALA A 85 13.19 51.19 0.09
CA ALA A 85 14.05 50.58 1.09
C ALA A 85 13.86 51.28 2.44
N GLY A 86 13.24 50.57 3.38
CA GLY A 86 13.13 50.98 4.79
C GLY A 86 14.22 50.34 5.64
N THR A 87 15.05 51.21 6.18
CA THR A 87 16.01 51.17 7.30
C THR A 87 16.13 49.94 8.24
N PRO A 88 17.36 49.62 8.69
CA PRO A 88 17.62 48.60 9.71
C PRO A 88 17.64 49.18 11.13
N ASP A 89 16.71 48.74 12.00
CA ASP A 89 16.80 49.03 13.43
C ASP A 89 17.75 48.05 14.13
N ARG A 90 18.98 48.54 14.35
CA ARG A 90 19.92 47.99 15.32
C ARG A 90 19.48 48.37 16.72
N CYS A 91 19.00 47.40 17.50
CA CYS A 91 18.98 47.49 18.95
C CYS A 91 20.15 46.66 19.51
N THR A 92 21.22 47.32 19.92
CA THR A 92 22.28 46.76 20.78
C THR A 92 21.94 47.03 22.25
N PRO A 93 21.80 46.01 23.10
CA PRO A 93 21.86 46.21 24.54
C PRO A 93 23.32 46.29 24.99
N ARG A 94 23.68 47.46 25.51
CA ARG A 94 24.89 47.71 26.31
C ARG A 94 24.52 47.38 27.76
N GLY A 95 25.19 46.39 28.34
CA GLY A 95 24.92 45.96 29.71
C GLY A 95 26.16 45.31 30.32
N THR A 96 27.03 46.16 30.86
CA THR A 96 28.14 45.79 31.75
C THR A 96 27.57 45.36 33.11
N ALA A 97 27.68 44.08 33.42
CA ALA A 97 27.53 43.56 34.78
C ALA A 97 28.62 42.50 35.00
N THR A 98 29.69 42.92 35.67
CA THR A 98 30.71 42.05 36.26
C THR A 98 30.09 41.34 37.45
N GLY A 99 29.47 40.18 37.20
CA GLY A 99 29.07 39.23 38.23
C GLY A 99 29.96 38.00 38.11
N GLU A 100 30.84 37.80 39.09
CA GLU A 100 31.59 36.54 39.26
C GLU A 100 30.61 35.38 39.33
N THR A 101 30.54 34.63 38.22
CA THR A 101 29.75 33.42 38.15
C THR A 101 30.67 32.29 38.59
N HIS A 102 30.46 31.78 39.80
CA HIS A 102 31.06 30.53 40.25
C HIS A 102 30.64 29.42 39.28
N VAL A 103 31.55 29.04 38.37
CA VAL A 103 31.38 27.91 37.47
C VAL A 103 31.61 26.65 38.29
N THR A 104 30.54 26.14 38.91
CA THR A 104 30.54 24.80 39.49
C THR A 104 30.58 23.80 38.33
N THR A 105 31.78 23.29 38.03
CA THR A 105 31.99 22.16 37.11
C THR A 105 31.43 20.88 37.75
N THR A 106 30.10 20.75 37.78
CA THR A 106 29.48 19.45 37.99
C THR A 106 29.84 18.59 36.80
N SER A 107 30.83 17.71 37.00
CA SER A 107 31.16 16.58 36.13
C SER A 107 29.89 15.74 35.96
N SER A 108 29.12 16.11 34.95
CA SER A 108 27.90 15.45 34.55
C SER A 108 28.35 14.26 33.72
N ALA A 109 28.63 13.16 34.42
CA ALA A 109 28.84 11.87 33.79
C ALA A 109 27.74 11.70 32.72
N PRO A 110 28.10 11.44 31.44
CA PRO A 110 27.14 11.43 30.35
C PRO A 110 26.05 10.43 30.72
N ALA A 111 24.85 10.95 30.97
CA ALA A 111 23.69 10.15 31.32
C ALA A 111 23.58 9.07 30.23
N ARG A 112 23.86 7.80 30.60
CA ARG A 112 23.75 6.67 29.69
C ARG A 112 22.35 6.71 29.11
N THR A 113 22.27 7.18 27.86
CA THR A 113 21.02 7.30 27.12
C THR A 113 20.51 5.88 26.94
N ARG A 114 19.53 5.51 27.77
CA ARG A 114 18.86 4.22 27.64
C ARG A 114 18.44 4.07 26.17
N PRO A 115 18.83 2.99 25.48
CA PRO A 115 18.47 2.82 24.09
C PRO A 115 16.96 2.94 23.96
N PRO A 116 16.45 3.68 22.96
CA PRO A 116 15.03 3.93 22.82
C PRO A 116 14.29 2.59 22.72
N ARG A 117 13.38 2.33 23.67
CA ARG A 117 12.52 1.14 23.85
C ARG A 117 11.61 0.79 22.66
N GLY A 118 11.90 1.31 21.47
CA GLY A 118 11.10 1.16 20.26
C GLY A 118 11.55 0.02 19.35
N ARG A 119 12.81 -0.43 19.38
CA ARG A 119 13.33 -1.45 18.41
C ARG A 119 12.57 -2.77 18.47
N ASP A 120 12.35 -3.31 19.66
CA ASP A 120 11.74 -4.63 19.85
C ASP A 120 10.26 -4.68 19.45
N ARG A 121 9.62 -3.50 19.28
CA ARG A 121 8.18 -3.41 19.05
C ARG A 121 7.77 -3.65 17.61
N VAL A 122 8.58 -3.26 16.61
CA VAL A 122 8.18 -3.42 15.20
C VAL A 122 8.13 -4.89 14.82
N LEU A 123 9.15 -5.67 15.21
CA LEU A 123 9.18 -7.11 14.96
C LEU A 123 8.00 -7.79 15.66
N LEU A 124 7.75 -7.49 16.93
CA LEU A 124 6.62 -8.03 17.68
C LEU A 124 5.28 -7.73 16.99
N VAL A 125 5.09 -6.50 16.52
CA VAL A 125 3.87 -6.08 15.80
C VAL A 125 3.70 -6.87 14.50
N VAL A 126 4.78 -7.06 13.72
CA VAL A 126 4.75 -7.87 12.48
C VAL A 126 4.47 -9.34 12.80
N VAL A 127 5.08 -9.91 13.83
CA VAL A 127 4.84 -11.30 14.25
C VAL A 127 3.38 -11.51 14.66
N VAL A 128 2.80 -10.59 15.45
CA VAL A 128 1.39 -10.68 15.83
C VAL A 128 0.47 -10.52 14.62
N PHE A 129 0.77 -9.59 13.71
CA PHE A 129 0.06 -9.47 12.44
C PHE A 129 0.08 -10.79 11.65
N LEU A 130 1.25 -11.41 11.49
CA LEU A 130 1.41 -12.67 10.74
C LEU A 130 0.67 -13.82 11.43
N ALA A 131 0.78 -13.94 12.76
CA ALA A 131 0.12 -14.99 13.53
C ALA A 131 -1.41 -14.91 13.41
N VAL A 132 -1.98 -13.71 13.59
CA VAL A 132 -3.43 -13.50 13.43
C VAL A 132 -3.86 -13.74 12.00
N SER A 133 -3.09 -13.27 11.01
CA SER A 133 -3.39 -13.50 9.59
C SER A 133 -3.36 -14.98 9.23
N ALA A 134 -2.40 -15.75 9.75
CA ALA A 134 -2.33 -17.19 9.53
C ALA A 134 -3.55 -17.93 10.10
N VAL A 135 -3.96 -17.60 11.34
CA VAL A 135 -5.17 -18.16 11.94
C VAL A 135 -6.42 -17.76 11.16
N ALA A 136 -6.56 -16.48 10.80
CA ALA A 136 -7.68 -16.00 10.01
C ALA A 136 -7.73 -16.68 8.63
N SER A 137 -6.59 -16.90 7.98
CA SER A 137 -6.48 -17.60 6.70
C SER A 137 -7.02 -19.03 6.80
N ALA A 138 -6.60 -19.79 7.83
CA ALA A 138 -7.10 -21.16 8.05
C ALA A 138 -8.62 -21.19 8.29
N LEU A 139 -9.14 -20.25 9.09
CA LEU A 139 -10.58 -20.14 9.35
C LEU A 139 -11.37 -19.76 8.09
N LEU A 140 -10.88 -18.80 7.32
CA LEU A 140 -11.51 -18.35 6.07
C LEU A 140 -11.50 -19.45 5.00
N ALA A 141 -10.43 -20.25 4.94
CA ALA A 141 -10.37 -21.42 4.07
C ALA A 141 -11.44 -22.45 4.44
N ALA A 142 -11.58 -22.77 5.74
CA ALA A 142 -12.63 -23.68 6.21
C ALA A 142 -14.04 -23.14 5.92
N VAL A 143 -14.27 -21.83 6.09
CA VAL A 143 -15.54 -21.18 5.72
C VAL A 143 -15.79 -21.31 4.22
N GLN A 144 -14.78 -21.06 3.38
CA GLN A 144 -14.91 -21.16 1.93
C GLN A 144 -15.30 -22.58 1.49
N GLU A 145 -14.63 -23.59 2.04
CA GLU A 145 -14.94 -25.00 1.80
C GLU A 145 -16.37 -25.34 2.23
N SER A 146 -16.78 -24.94 3.43
CA SER A 146 -18.12 -25.25 3.98
C SER A 146 -19.28 -24.57 3.24
N THR A 147 -19.02 -23.41 2.62
CA THR A 147 -20.03 -22.65 1.88
C THR A 147 -20.08 -23.00 0.40
N GLY A 148 -19.07 -23.72 -0.11
CA GLY A 148 -18.94 -24.02 -1.53
C GLY A 148 -18.69 -22.78 -2.39
N LEU A 149 -18.21 -21.67 -1.80
CA LEU A 149 -17.94 -20.45 -2.55
C LEU A 149 -16.82 -20.71 -3.57
N PRO A 150 -17.07 -20.49 -4.88
CA PRO A 150 -16.08 -20.80 -5.91
C PRO A 150 -14.81 -19.95 -5.76
N ALA A 151 -13.66 -20.62 -5.73
CA ALA A 151 -12.36 -19.97 -5.52
C ALA A 151 -11.90 -19.12 -6.72
N ASP A 152 -12.44 -19.40 -7.91
CA ASP A 152 -12.26 -18.59 -9.12
C ASP A 152 -12.99 -17.24 -9.05
N VAL A 153 -14.02 -17.13 -8.20
CA VAL A 153 -14.73 -15.85 -7.96
C VAL A 153 -14.05 -15.06 -6.85
N LEU A 154 -13.87 -15.67 -5.67
CA LEU A 154 -13.25 -15.01 -4.52
C LEU A 154 -12.46 -16.01 -3.69
N VAL A 155 -11.20 -15.67 -3.40
CA VAL A 155 -10.38 -16.41 -2.46
C VAL A 155 -10.49 -15.72 -1.09
N LEU A 156 -11.34 -16.23 -0.21
CA LEU A 156 -11.62 -15.62 1.10
C LEU A 156 -10.36 -15.43 1.94
N THR A 157 -9.35 -16.29 1.78
CA THR A 157 -8.07 -16.16 2.50
C THR A 157 -7.32 -14.87 2.18
N GLN A 158 -7.62 -14.18 1.07
CA GLN A 158 -7.09 -12.84 0.76
C GLN A 158 -7.50 -11.79 1.81
N LEU A 159 -8.64 -12.00 2.50
CA LEU A 159 -9.10 -11.10 3.56
C LEU A 159 -8.35 -11.31 4.88
N ALA A 160 -7.56 -12.38 5.02
CA ALA A 160 -6.92 -12.76 6.27
C ALA A 160 -5.99 -11.68 6.84
N THR A 161 -5.26 -10.99 5.97
CA THR A 161 -4.35 -9.91 6.36
C THR A 161 -5.08 -8.65 6.80
N ALA A 162 -6.32 -8.42 6.35
CA ALA A 162 -7.14 -7.35 6.91
C ALA A 162 -7.49 -7.64 8.38
N PHE A 163 -7.81 -8.88 8.74
CA PHE A 163 -8.01 -9.28 10.14
C PHE A 163 -6.74 -9.10 10.97
N GLY A 164 -5.59 -9.52 10.45
CA GLY A 164 -4.30 -9.28 11.08
C GLY A 164 -4.02 -7.79 11.33
N ALA A 165 -4.35 -6.94 10.35
CA ALA A 165 -4.20 -5.49 10.46
C ALA A 165 -5.10 -4.89 11.53
N VAL A 166 -6.39 -5.24 11.52
CA VAL A 166 -7.39 -4.77 12.48
C VAL A 166 -7.01 -5.18 13.90
N ALA A 167 -6.68 -6.44 14.13
CA ALA A 167 -6.26 -6.92 15.45
C ALA A 167 -5.04 -6.14 15.96
N THR A 168 -4.06 -5.92 15.08
CA THR A 168 -2.84 -5.17 15.42
C THR A 168 -3.15 -3.71 15.75
N TRP A 169 -4.01 -3.04 14.98
CA TRP A 169 -4.44 -1.68 15.26
C TRP A 169 -5.17 -1.54 16.59
N LEU A 170 -5.99 -2.54 16.97
CA LEU A 170 -6.67 -2.56 18.24
C LEU A 170 -5.70 -2.75 19.42
N LEU A 171 -4.78 -3.70 19.32
CA LEU A 171 -3.79 -4.01 20.36
C LEU A 171 -2.76 -2.89 20.59
N TRP A 172 -2.40 -2.14 19.53
CA TRP A 172 -1.45 -1.02 19.59
C TRP A 172 -2.09 0.34 19.31
N ARG A 173 -3.38 0.51 19.64
CA ARG A 173 -4.12 1.76 19.40
C ARG A 173 -3.37 2.97 20.00
N GLY A 174 -3.03 3.94 19.15
CA GLY A 174 -2.30 5.16 19.53
C GLY A 174 -0.80 4.97 19.82
N ARG A 175 -0.25 3.76 19.65
CA ARG A 175 1.16 3.45 19.91
C ARG A 175 1.97 3.14 18.65
N LEU A 176 1.31 2.92 17.52
CA LEU A 176 1.98 2.70 16.24
C LEU A 176 2.58 4.01 15.74
N VAL A 177 3.89 3.99 15.50
CA VAL A 177 4.61 5.09 14.86
C VAL A 177 4.68 4.76 13.37
N LEU A 178 4.10 5.61 12.54
CA LEU A 178 4.11 5.47 11.08
C LEU A 178 4.92 6.61 10.45
N PRO A 179 5.46 6.42 9.23
CA PRO A 179 6.18 7.47 8.52
C PRO A 179 5.31 8.71 8.30
N PRO A 180 5.89 9.93 8.33
CA PRO A 180 5.13 11.15 8.09
C PRO A 180 4.58 11.21 6.65
N VAL A 181 3.43 11.84 6.49
CA VAL A 181 2.82 12.10 5.18
C VAL A 181 3.54 13.27 4.51
N ARG A 182 4.19 13.01 3.37
CA ARG A 182 4.98 13.99 2.60
C ARG A 182 4.33 14.37 1.27
N ARG A 183 3.40 13.57 0.78
CA ARG A 183 2.76 13.74 -0.54
C ARG A 183 1.25 13.70 -0.40
N ARG A 184 0.57 14.62 -1.09
CA ARG A 184 -0.90 14.66 -1.20
C ARG A 184 -1.29 14.46 -2.67
N GLY A 185 -2.54 14.05 -2.90
CA GLY A 185 -3.09 13.83 -4.23
C GLY A 185 -2.94 12.40 -4.76
N LEU A 186 -3.90 12.01 -5.59
CA LEU A 186 -4.04 10.65 -6.14
C LEU A 186 -3.77 10.56 -7.64
N ARG A 187 -3.82 11.67 -8.39
CA ARG A 187 -3.71 11.64 -9.86
C ARG A 187 -2.41 11.02 -10.36
N ALA A 188 -1.27 11.58 -9.98
CA ALA A 188 0.04 11.08 -10.40
C ALA A 188 0.30 9.60 -10.02
N PRO A 189 0.04 9.13 -8.78
CA PRO A 189 0.23 7.72 -8.46
C PRO A 189 -0.78 6.80 -9.15
N LEU A 190 -2.02 7.23 -9.43
CA LEU A 190 -2.96 6.43 -10.22
C LEU A 190 -2.47 6.24 -11.66
N LEU A 191 -1.94 7.30 -12.28
CA LEU A 191 -1.30 7.20 -13.59
C LEU A 191 -0.07 6.28 -13.54
N ALA A 192 0.71 6.34 -12.46
CA ALA A 192 1.83 5.42 -12.25
C ALA A 192 1.35 3.96 -12.10
N SER A 193 0.23 3.71 -11.40
CA SER A 193 -0.36 2.38 -11.30
C SER A 193 -0.78 1.83 -12.67
N LEU A 194 -1.42 2.65 -13.50
CA LEU A 194 -1.76 2.29 -14.88
C LEU A 194 -0.51 2.00 -15.72
N ALA A 195 0.52 2.84 -15.61
CA ALA A 195 1.78 2.63 -16.31
C ALA A 195 2.47 1.33 -15.89
N VAL A 196 2.47 1.01 -14.59
CA VAL A 196 3.00 -0.27 -14.08
C VAL A 196 2.24 -1.45 -14.65
N ALA A 197 0.90 -1.43 -14.60
CA ALA A 197 0.08 -2.49 -15.17
C ALA A 197 0.31 -2.64 -16.70
N GLY A 198 0.47 -1.51 -17.41
CA GLY A 198 0.82 -1.49 -18.82
C GLY A 198 2.20 -2.09 -19.12
N VAL A 199 3.21 -1.83 -18.28
CA VAL A 199 4.55 -2.47 -18.40
C VAL A 199 4.44 -3.98 -18.17
N VAL A 200 3.69 -4.40 -17.15
CA VAL A 200 3.47 -5.84 -16.89
C VAL A 200 2.79 -6.50 -18.10
N ALA A 201 1.72 -5.90 -18.63
CA ALA A 201 1.04 -6.40 -19.82
C ALA A 201 1.98 -6.47 -21.03
N ALA A 202 2.77 -5.43 -21.30
CA ALA A 202 3.69 -5.40 -22.43
C ALA A 202 4.75 -6.51 -22.36
N VAL A 203 5.35 -6.73 -21.18
CA VAL A 203 6.33 -7.82 -20.99
C VAL A 203 5.67 -9.18 -21.21
N LEU A 204 4.44 -9.38 -20.72
CA LEU A 204 3.72 -10.64 -20.90
C LEU A 204 3.26 -10.86 -22.35
N VAL A 205 2.89 -9.81 -23.09
CA VAL A 205 2.62 -9.90 -24.54
C VAL A 205 3.88 -10.37 -25.27
N VAL A 206 5.04 -9.79 -24.97
CA VAL A 206 6.31 -10.24 -25.56
C VAL A 206 6.57 -11.72 -25.20
N ALA A 207 6.39 -12.11 -23.94
CA ALA A 207 6.53 -13.50 -23.54
C ALA A 207 5.55 -14.42 -24.31
N GLN A 208 4.29 -14.03 -24.48
CA GLN A 208 3.30 -14.79 -25.24
C GLN A 208 3.74 -14.99 -26.70
N THR A 209 4.36 -14.01 -27.34
CA THR A 209 4.89 -14.19 -28.72
C THR A 209 6.06 -15.17 -28.80
N VAL A 210 6.77 -15.39 -27.70
CA VAL A 210 7.89 -16.35 -27.61
C VAL A 210 7.41 -17.76 -27.29
N TRP A 211 6.38 -17.88 -26.45
CA TRP A 211 5.94 -19.16 -25.91
C TRP A 211 4.68 -19.75 -26.56
N ASP A 212 3.84 -18.91 -27.18
CA ASP A 212 2.53 -19.24 -27.77
C ASP A 212 1.67 -20.15 -26.86
N ALA A 213 1.59 -19.80 -25.57
CA ALA A 213 1.17 -20.76 -24.54
C ALA A 213 -0.11 -20.40 -23.79
N TRP A 214 -0.50 -19.12 -23.72
CA TRP A 214 -1.58 -18.68 -22.83
C TRP A 214 -2.69 -17.98 -23.60
N PRO A 215 -3.88 -18.61 -23.70
CA PRO A 215 -5.02 -17.98 -24.34
C PRO A 215 -5.58 -16.83 -23.46
N PRO A 216 -6.23 -15.83 -24.08
CA PRO A 216 -7.03 -14.88 -23.32
C PRO A 216 -8.15 -15.61 -22.57
N LEU A 217 -8.67 -14.96 -21.52
CA LEU A 217 -9.77 -15.50 -20.72
C LEU A 217 -10.99 -15.80 -21.58
N ASP A 218 -11.54 -17.00 -21.45
CA ASP A 218 -12.89 -17.34 -21.87
C ASP A 218 -13.87 -16.98 -20.74
N PRO A 219 -14.71 -15.92 -20.87
CA PRO A 219 -15.66 -15.56 -19.83
C PRO A 219 -16.71 -16.64 -19.56
N GLY A 220 -16.97 -17.54 -20.52
CA GLY A 220 -17.91 -18.64 -20.37
C GLY A 220 -17.39 -19.75 -19.45
N ALA A 221 -16.08 -19.78 -19.18
CA ALA A 221 -15.46 -20.74 -18.27
C ALA A 221 -15.52 -20.30 -16.79
N LEU A 222 -15.95 -19.07 -16.49
CA LEU A 222 -16.03 -18.55 -15.13
C LEU A 222 -17.30 -19.05 -14.41
N GLY A 223 -17.20 -19.32 -13.11
CA GLY A 223 -18.35 -19.65 -12.26
C GLY A 223 -19.31 -18.48 -11.99
N ALA A 224 -18.98 -17.27 -12.45
CA ALA A 224 -19.80 -16.07 -12.31
C ALA A 224 -19.53 -15.07 -13.45
N PRO A 225 -20.43 -14.09 -13.69
CA PRO A 225 -20.19 -13.04 -14.66
C PRO A 225 -18.87 -12.30 -14.40
N LEU A 226 -18.11 -11.98 -15.45
CA LEU A 226 -16.79 -11.35 -15.34
C LEU A 226 -16.78 -10.13 -14.42
N VAL A 227 -17.79 -9.26 -14.50
CA VAL A 227 -17.89 -8.07 -13.63
C VAL A 227 -17.94 -8.41 -12.14
N VAL A 228 -18.57 -9.53 -11.77
CA VAL A 228 -18.64 -10.02 -10.39
C VAL A 228 -17.28 -10.54 -9.95
N VAL A 229 -16.60 -11.33 -10.80
CA VAL A 229 -15.23 -11.81 -10.54
C VAL A 229 -14.26 -10.63 -10.37
N LEU A 230 -14.34 -9.62 -11.24
CA LEU A 230 -13.50 -8.43 -11.15
C LEU A 230 -13.76 -7.62 -9.87
N ALA A 231 -15.02 -7.47 -9.46
CA ALA A 231 -15.37 -6.80 -8.21
C ALA A 231 -14.90 -7.59 -6.98
N ALA A 232 -15.03 -8.92 -7.01
CA ALA A 232 -14.56 -9.81 -5.96
C ALA A 232 -13.03 -9.77 -5.85
N GLN A 233 -12.29 -9.79 -6.97
CA GLN A 233 -10.84 -9.61 -6.96
C GLN A 233 -10.41 -8.25 -6.43
N LEU A 234 -11.18 -7.18 -6.71
CA LEU A 234 -10.92 -5.86 -6.14
C LEU A 234 -11.06 -5.89 -4.60
N LEU A 235 -12.07 -6.59 -4.09
CA LEU A 235 -12.26 -6.80 -2.66
C LEU A 235 -11.14 -7.64 -2.04
N GLY A 236 -10.71 -8.71 -2.71
CA GLY A 236 -9.57 -9.54 -2.31
C GLY A 236 -8.29 -8.70 -2.20
N ALA A 237 -7.97 -7.95 -3.26
CA ALA A 237 -6.83 -7.03 -3.29
C ALA A 237 -6.94 -5.95 -2.20
N ALA A 238 -8.15 -5.46 -1.89
CA ALA A 238 -8.35 -4.54 -0.78
C ALA A 238 -8.01 -5.18 0.57
N GLY A 239 -8.47 -6.41 0.82
CA GLY A 239 -8.17 -7.17 2.04
C GLY A 239 -6.67 -7.40 2.25
N GLU A 240 -5.96 -7.69 1.17
CA GLU A 240 -4.50 -7.86 1.20
C GLU A 240 -3.79 -6.55 1.52
N GLU A 241 -4.09 -5.50 0.76
CA GLU A 241 -3.36 -4.23 0.85
C GLU A 241 -3.65 -3.45 2.14
N VAL A 242 -4.79 -3.70 2.81
CA VAL A 242 -5.03 -3.22 4.19
C VAL A 242 -3.94 -3.68 5.14
N GLY A 243 -3.53 -4.95 5.06
CA GLY A 243 -2.42 -5.47 5.87
C GLY A 243 -1.06 -4.98 5.38
N TRP A 244 -0.78 -5.17 4.09
CA TRP A 244 0.57 -4.93 3.58
C TRP A 244 0.92 -3.45 3.46
N ARG A 245 0.05 -2.63 2.87
CA ARG A 245 0.30 -1.18 2.68
C ARG A 245 -0.30 -0.32 3.77
N GLY A 246 -1.32 -0.81 4.44
CA GLY A 246 -1.91 -0.13 5.59
C GLY A 246 -1.09 -0.27 6.86
N LEU A 247 -0.36 -1.38 7.04
CA LEU A 247 0.34 -1.68 8.30
C LEU A 247 1.81 -2.08 8.11
N VAL A 248 2.10 -3.21 7.46
CA VAL A 248 3.43 -3.84 7.46
C VAL A 248 4.49 -2.95 6.79
N GLN A 249 4.24 -2.54 5.54
CA GLN A 249 5.17 -1.72 4.77
C GLN A 249 5.49 -0.38 5.47
N PRO A 250 4.50 0.45 5.91
CA PRO A 250 4.78 1.67 6.65
C PRO A 250 5.59 1.43 7.94
N LEU A 251 5.30 0.36 8.69
CA LEU A 251 6.06 0.05 9.90
C LEU A 251 7.52 -0.28 9.59
N LEU A 252 7.77 -1.07 8.56
CA LEU A 252 9.12 -1.39 8.11
C LEU A 252 9.87 -0.16 7.58
N GLU A 253 9.19 0.77 6.90
CA GLU A 253 9.76 2.05 6.46
C GLU A 253 10.22 2.96 7.60
N THR A 254 9.81 2.70 8.86
CA THR A 254 10.38 3.41 10.02
C THR A 254 11.80 2.97 10.36
N ARG A 255 12.26 1.85 9.81
CA ARG A 255 13.54 1.18 10.13
C ARG A 255 14.43 0.93 8.94
N LEU A 256 13.83 0.71 7.78
CA LEU A 256 14.49 0.35 6.56
C LEU A 256 14.28 1.44 5.51
N PRO A 257 15.20 1.61 4.56
CA PRO A 257 14.92 2.39 3.36
C PRO A 257 13.73 1.75 2.61
N VAL A 258 13.02 2.54 1.80
CA VAL A 258 11.80 2.11 1.09
C VAL A 258 12.00 0.79 0.35
N LEU A 259 13.13 0.64 -0.35
CA LEU A 259 13.46 -0.60 -1.07
C LEU A 259 13.59 -1.81 -0.12
N GLY A 260 14.31 -1.65 0.99
CA GLY A 260 14.46 -2.72 1.99
C GLY A 260 13.12 -3.12 2.62
N ALA A 261 12.29 -2.14 2.97
CA ALA A 261 10.94 -2.38 3.47
C ALA A 261 10.06 -3.10 2.42
N ALA A 262 10.18 -2.74 1.14
CA ALA A 262 9.44 -3.35 0.05
C ALA A 262 9.82 -4.80 -0.20
N VAL A 263 11.12 -5.10 -0.18
CA VAL A 263 11.64 -6.47 -0.33
C VAL A 263 11.18 -7.35 0.82
N VAL A 264 11.33 -6.89 2.07
CA VAL A 264 10.86 -7.66 3.24
C VAL A 264 9.35 -7.88 3.19
N THR A 265 8.57 -6.85 2.86
CA THR A 265 7.11 -6.98 2.70
C THR A 265 6.74 -7.99 1.61
N GLY A 266 7.42 -7.94 0.46
CA GLY A 266 7.18 -8.86 -0.66
C GLY A 266 7.55 -10.30 -0.33
N LEU A 267 8.64 -10.52 0.41
CA LEU A 267 9.02 -11.84 0.90
C LEU A 267 7.98 -12.39 1.88
N LEU A 268 7.55 -11.59 2.87
CA LEU A 268 6.53 -12.02 3.83
C LEU A 268 5.18 -12.31 3.15
N PHE A 269 4.78 -11.47 2.19
CA PHE A 269 3.61 -11.68 1.35
C PHE A 269 3.71 -13.01 0.60
N GLY A 270 4.79 -13.20 -0.16
CA GLY A 270 4.99 -14.39 -0.96
C GLY A 270 5.08 -15.67 -0.12
N LEU A 271 5.76 -15.62 1.04
CA LEU A 271 5.87 -16.75 1.96
C LEU A 271 4.51 -17.17 2.54
N GLY A 272 3.56 -16.24 2.67
CA GLY A 272 2.18 -16.55 3.08
C GLY A 272 1.42 -17.42 2.09
N HIS A 273 1.88 -17.54 0.84
CA HIS A 273 1.22 -18.29 -0.23
C HIS A 273 1.75 -19.73 -0.33
N VAL A 274 1.86 -20.42 0.81
CA VAL A 274 2.40 -21.80 0.85
C VAL A 274 1.64 -22.79 -0.04
N HIS A 275 0.38 -22.52 -0.36
CA HIS A 275 -0.40 -23.35 -1.29
C HIS A 275 0.19 -23.39 -2.71
N VAL A 276 0.94 -22.37 -3.13
CA VAL A 276 1.63 -22.33 -4.44
C VAL A 276 2.71 -23.42 -4.54
N LEU A 277 3.22 -23.95 -3.41
CA LEU A 277 4.12 -25.11 -3.43
C LEU A 277 3.51 -26.35 -4.07
N ALA A 278 2.17 -26.46 -4.12
CA ALA A 278 1.49 -27.54 -4.83
C ALA A 278 1.81 -27.57 -6.34
N ALA A 279 2.18 -26.43 -6.93
CA ALA A 279 2.66 -26.32 -8.32
C ALA A 279 4.17 -26.63 -8.47
N GLY A 280 4.85 -26.94 -7.37
CA GLY A 280 6.27 -27.30 -7.32
C GLY A 280 7.18 -26.19 -6.79
N PRO A 281 8.36 -26.57 -6.24
CA PRO A 281 9.26 -25.61 -5.57
C PRO A 281 9.83 -24.54 -6.51
N VAL A 282 10.02 -24.86 -7.79
CA VAL A 282 10.50 -23.89 -8.79
C VAL A 282 9.44 -22.82 -9.06
N VAL A 283 8.18 -23.22 -9.26
CA VAL A 283 7.05 -22.29 -9.42
C VAL A 283 6.93 -21.41 -8.18
N TYR A 284 7.02 -21.99 -6.99
CA TYR A 284 6.98 -21.23 -5.74
C TYR A 284 8.12 -20.20 -5.62
N ALA A 285 9.35 -20.57 -5.95
CA ALA A 285 10.49 -19.65 -5.94
C ALA A 285 10.30 -18.49 -6.94
N LEU A 286 9.82 -18.77 -8.15
CA LEU A 286 9.51 -17.74 -9.14
C LEU A 286 8.36 -16.83 -8.69
N PHE A 287 7.34 -17.39 -8.04
CA PHE A 287 6.26 -16.63 -7.43
C PHE A 287 6.78 -15.69 -6.35
N LEU A 288 7.71 -16.13 -5.48
CA LEU A 288 8.35 -15.25 -4.50
C LEU A 288 9.08 -14.07 -5.16
N VAL A 289 9.80 -14.32 -6.27
CA VAL A 289 10.45 -13.24 -7.03
C VAL A 289 9.41 -12.26 -7.59
N SER A 290 8.31 -12.77 -8.12
CA SER A 290 7.20 -11.96 -8.63
C SER A 290 6.56 -11.09 -7.54
N ALA A 291 6.26 -11.69 -6.38
CA ALA A 291 5.73 -11.03 -5.21
C ALA A 291 6.65 -9.88 -4.73
N VAL A 292 7.96 -10.10 -4.71
CA VAL A 292 8.94 -9.06 -4.38
C VAL A 292 8.94 -7.94 -5.42
N GLY A 293 8.97 -8.27 -6.72
CA GLY A 293 8.91 -7.29 -7.81
C GLY A 293 7.68 -6.38 -7.74
N LEU A 294 6.50 -6.99 -7.59
CA LEU A 294 5.24 -6.26 -7.42
C LEU A 294 5.24 -5.42 -6.14
N SER A 295 5.78 -5.96 -5.04
CA SER A 295 5.86 -5.23 -3.78
C SER A 295 6.73 -3.99 -3.86
N VAL A 296 7.84 -4.05 -4.63
CA VAL A 296 8.69 -2.89 -4.91
C VAL A 296 7.92 -1.83 -5.69
N ALA A 297 7.19 -2.21 -6.76
CA ALA A 297 6.37 -1.27 -7.52
C ALA A 297 5.32 -0.57 -6.61
N LEU A 298 4.55 -1.35 -5.85
CA LEU A 298 3.56 -0.85 -4.90
C LEU A 298 4.19 0.09 -3.85
N ALA A 299 5.34 -0.25 -3.29
CA ALA A 299 6.01 0.59 -2.31
C ALA A 299 6.39 1.97 -2.87
N TYR A 300 6.95 2.03 -4.08
CA TYR A 300 7.33 3.31 -4.70
C TYR A 300 6.14 4.14 -5.18
N VAL A 301 5.06 3.50 -5.63
CA VAL A 301 3.81 4.19 -5.97
C VAL A 301 3.17 4.80 -4.71
N THR A 302 3.25 4.12 -3.57
CA THR A 302 2.51 4.48 -2.35
C THR A 302 3.32 5.27 -1.32
N THR A 303 4.66 5.24 -1.36
CA THR A 303 5.52 5.85 -0.33
C THR A 303 5.26 7.35 -0.10
N GLY A 304 5.43 7.78 1.15
CA GLY A 304 5.23 9.17 1.59
C GLY A 304 3.77 9.62 1.67
N ARG A 305 2.79 8.71 1.57
CA ARG A 305 1.35 9.00 1.62
C ARG A 305 0.71 8.49 2.91
N SER A 306 -0.52 8.96 3.17
CA SER A 306 -1.32 8.49 4.32
C SER A 306 -1.71 7.02 4.16
N VAL A 307 -2.00 6.35 5.28
CA VAL A 307 -2.42 4.93 5.31
C VAL A 307 -3.56 4.66 4.33
N VAL A 308 -4.62 5.47 4.37
CA VAL A 308 -5.78 5.31 3.47
C VAL A 308 -5.37 5.43 2.01
N GLN A 309 -4.55 6.43 1.66
CA GLN A 309 -4.07 6.59 0.29
C GLN A 309 -3.19 5.42 -0.15
N ARG A 310 -2.35 4.88 0.75
CA ARG A 310 -1.51 3.71 0.47
C ARG A 310 -2.35 2.47 0.17
N VAL A 311 -3.38 2.22 0.98
CA VAL A 311 -4.32 1.10 0.78
C VAL A 311 -5.03 1.27 -0.55
N VAL A 312 -5.70 2.41 -0.80
CA VAL A 312 -6.45 2.64 -2.05
C VAL A 312 -5.56 2.48 -3.29
N LEU A 313 -4.38 3.11 -3.29
CA LEU A 313 -3.45 3.02 -4.42
C LEU A 313 -2.87 1.61 -4.58
N GLY A 314 -2.57 0.95 -3.46
CA GLY A 314 -2.10 -0.43 -3.44
C GLY A 314 -3.14 -1.38 -4.03
N THR A 315 -4.39 -1.27 -3.57
CA THR A 315 -5.54 -2.05 -4.05
C THR A 315 -5.74 -1.88 -5.54
N VAL A 316 -5.76 -0.64 -6.04
CA VAL A 316 -5.95 -0.39 -7.47
C VAL A 316 -4.80 -0.98 -8.28
N LEU A 317 -3.55 -0.78 -7.88
CA LEU A 317 -2.41 -1.33 -8.63
C LEU A 317 -2.40 -2.87 -8.59
N HIS A 318 -2.56 -3.46 -7.42
CA HIS A 318 -2.61 -4.91 -7.26
C HIS A 318 -3.75 -5.50 -8.12
N TRP A 319 -4.96 -4.93 -8.01
CA TRP A 319 -6.10 -5.35 -8.81
C TRP A 319 -5.84 -5.23 -10.32
N LEU A 320 -5.29 -4.10 -10.80
CA LEU A 320 -4.96 -3.94 -12.22
C LEU A 320 -3.97 -4.99 -12.72
N VAL A 321 -2.95 -5.33 -11.93
CA VAL A 321 -2.01 -6.41 -12.29
C VAL A 321 -2.74 -7.74 -12.34
N ASN A 322 -3.60 -8.06 -11.38
CA ASN A 322 -4.39 -9.30 -11.39
C ASN A 322 -5.35 -9.34 -12.59
N VAL A 323 -5.95 -8.22 -12.98
CA VAL A 323 -6.79 -8.12 -14.19
C VAL A 323 -5.98 -8.44 -15.45
N VAL A 324 -4.76 -7.91 -15.58
CA VAL A 324 -3.88 -8.22 -16.71
C VAL A 324 -3.60 -9.72 -16.77
N LEU A 325 -3.25 -10.33 -15.63
CA LEU A 325 -2.95 -11.76 -15.56
C LEU A 325 -4.18 -12.62 -15.88
N LEU A 326 -5.34 -12.30 -15.28
CA LEU A 326 -6.58 -13.06 -15.46
C LEU A 326 -7.09 -12.95 -16.90
N VAL A 327 -7.29 -11.73 -17.41
CA VAL A 327 -8.00 -11.47 -18.67
C VAL A 327 -7.11 -11.74 -19.89
N GLY A 328 -5.85 -11.31 -19.83
CA GLY A 328 -4.96 -11.38 -20.99
C GLY A 328 -4.34 -12.75 -21.21
N PHE A 329 -4.17 -13.53 -20.15
CA PHE A 329 -3.26 -14.68 -20.14
C PHE A 329 -3.73 -15.79 -19.18
N SER A 330 -4.96 -16.25 -19.39
CA SER A 330 -5.58 -17.26 -18.54
C SER A 330 -4.92 -18.64 -18.70
N GLY A 331 -5.02 -19.50 -17.67
CA GLY A 331 -4.60 -20.90 -17.72
C GLY A 331 -3.10 -21.18 -17.58
N GLY A 332 -2.28 -20.17 -17.28
CA GLY A 332 -0.84 -20.31 -17.07
C GLY A 332 -0.41 -20.63 -15.64
N ASP A 333 -1.31 -20.52 -14.67
CA ASP A 333 -1.11 -20.34 -13.23
C ASP A 333 -0.30 -21.43 -12.51
N ALA A 334 -0.13 -22.62 -13.10
CA ALA A 334 0.71 -23.69 -12.56
C ALA A 334 2.01 -23.94 -13.36
N SER A 335 2.26 -23.24 -14.47
CA SER A 335 3.39 -23.52 -15.35
C SER A 335 4.64 -22.68 -15.00
N VAL A 336 5.82 -23.31 -15.03
CA VAL A 336 7.11 -22.63 -14.78
C VAL A 336 7.32 -21.43 -15.73
N ARG A 337 6.98 -21.58 -17.02
CA ARG A 337 7.15 -20.52 -18.02
C ARG A 337 6.28 -19.30 -17.73
N TRP A 338 5.04 -19.53 -17.30
CA TRP A 338 4.12 -18.46 -16.93
C TRP A 338 4.66 -17.69 -15.72
N THR A 339 4.94 -18.40 -14.62
CA THR A 339 5.42 -17.77 -13.39
C THR A 339 6.75 -17.06 -13.59
N ALA A 340 7.66 -17.61 -14.42
CA ALA A 340 8.89 -16.93 -14.80
C ALA A 340 8.63 -15.61 -15.55
N SER A 341 7.70 -15.62 -16.51
CA SER A 341 7.33 -14.43 -17.28
C SER A 341 6.69 -13.36 -16.40
N THR A 342 5.81 -13.75 -15.46
CA THR A 342 5.24 -12.84 -14.45
C THR A 342 6.31 -12.28 -13.51
N ALA A 343 7.26 -13.11 -13.07
CA ALA A 343 8.37 -12.66 -12.22
C ALA A 343 9.24 -11.62 -12.93
N VAL A 344 9.58 -11.85 -14.21
CA VAL A 344 10.31 -10.86 -15.02
C VAL A 344 9.50 -9.57 -15.15
N ALA A 345 8.22 -9.67 -15.51
CA ALA A 345 7.35 -8.52 -15.72
C ALA A 345 7.25 -7.62 -14.47
N THR A 346 7.02 -8.21 -13.30
CA THR A 346 6.90 -7.48 -12.03
C THR A 346 8.24 -6.94 -11.53
N VAL A 347 9.36 -7.66 -11.74
CA VAL A 347 10.71 -7.15 -11.44
C VAL A 347 11.06 -5.96 -12.30
N VAL A 348 10.81 -6.02 -13.62
CA VAL A 348 11.04 -4.90 -14.55
C VAL A 348 10.22 -3.68 -14.12
N ALA A 349 8.95 -3.87 -13.80
CA ALA A 349 8.09 -2.79 -13.34
C ALA A 349 8.57 -2.19 -12.00
N GLY A 350 8.90 -3.03 -11.02
CA GLY A 350 9.44 -2.61 -9.72
C GLY A 350 10.75 -1.84 -9.84
N ALA A 351 11.70 -2.34 -10.64
CA ALA A 351 12.96 -1.67 -10.94
C ALA A 351 12.73 -0.32 -11.64
N GLY A 352 11.81 -0.25 -12.60
CA GLY A 352 11.40 0.98 -13.26
C GLY A 352 10.91 2.05 -12.28
N CYS A 353 10.00 1.68 -11.36
CA CYS A 353 9.53 2.59 -10.32
C CYS A 353 10.67 3.08 -9.41
N ALA A 354 11.56 2.18 -8.98
CA ALA A 354 12.70 2.53 -8.13
C ALA A 354 13.65 3.52 -8.83
N LEU A 355 13.95 3.29 -10.11
CA LEU A 355 14.81 4.16 -10.92
C LEU A 355 14.21 5.55 -11.14
N VAL A 356 12.91 5.63 -11.45
CA VAL A 356 12.19 6.91 -11.60
C VAL A 356 12.22 7.69 -10.28
N ALA A 357 11.97 7.02 -9.15
CA ALA A 357 12.04 7.65 -7.84
C ALA A 357 13.45 8.14 -7.48
N ALA A 358 14.48 7.35 -7.78
CA ALA A 358 15.88 7.74 -7.56
C ALA A 358 16.28 8.95 -8.41
N ARG A 359 15.85 9.02 -9.67
CA ARG A 359 16.08 10.18 -10.55
C ARG A 359 15.36 11.42 -10.04
N ALA A 360 14.11 11.29 -9.60
CA ALA A 360 13.36 12.41 -9.03
C ALA A 360 14.02 12.95 -7.76
N ALA A 361 14.54 12.08 -6.89
CA ALA A 361 15.27 12.48 -5.69
C ALA A 361 16.55 13.25 -6.01
N ARG A 362 17.32 12.80 -7.01
CA ARG A 362 18.54 13.51 -7.46
C ARG A 362 18.24 14.90 -8.01
N ARG A 363 17.15 15.08 -8.78
CA ARG A 363 16.75 16.39 -9.31
C ARG A 363 16.27 17.36 -8.24
N ALA A 364 15.83 16.86 -7.09
CA ALA A 364 15.38 17.69 -5.97
C ALA A 364 16.51 18.06 -5.00
N ALA A 365 17.70 17.49 -5.15
CA ALA A 365 18.84 17.84 -4.31
C ALA A 365 19.32 19.26 -4.70
N PRO A 366 19.51 20.18 -3.72
CA PRO A 366 20.04 21.50 -4.01
C PRO A 366 21.45 21.38 -4.58
N THR A 367 21.75 22.18 -5.62
CA THR A 367 23.10 22.28 -6.20
C THR A 367 24.06 22.76 -5.10
N PRO A 368 25.20 22.08 -4.88
CA PRO A 368 26.22 22.60 -3.97
C PRO A 368 26.66 23.97 -4.48
N ALA A 369 26.62 24.96 -3.59
CA ALA A 369 26.97 26.36 -3.87
C ALA A 369 28.47 26.53 -4.10
#